data_AF-A0A7S4BJT6-F1
#
_entry.id   AF-A0A7S4BJT6-F1
#
_cell.length_a   1.000
_cell.length_b   1.000
_cell.length_c   1.000
_cell.angle_alpha   90.00
_cell.angle_beta   90.00
_cell.angle_gamma   90.00
#
_symmetry.space_group_name_H-M   'P 1'
#
loop_
_entity.id
_entity.type
_entity.pdbx_description
1 polymer ?
#
loop_
_entity_poly.entity_id
_entity_poly.type
_entity_poly.pdbx_seq_one_letter_code
_entity_poly.pdbx_strand_id
1 'polypeptide(L)'
;MAVFVIGSYVVFASYFVCDFHMMRLSSSYTKIPDEKKFYVLSNLIKAAVLLSYTPLAALTLYRALVRDEWNTQRIRNLGVLYAIPDFVSLFLVSRMAFSTKLHHVCVVVFMVANLFNDYSDDGVGRALVVYAVFSTFAYLVNLLLASRFLQVVEPTSRKQTIYARIFALTSRAMRDVGSLLTCSDELAHAFANH
;
A
#
# COMPACT_ATOMS: atom_id res chain seq x y z
N MET A 1 8.43 -11.31 -8.10
CA MET A 1 7.17 -11.78 -8.71
C MET A 1 6.18 -12.38 -7.71
N ALA A 2 6.57 -13.34 -6.87
CA ALA A 2 5.67 -13.91 -5.86
C ALA A 2 5.01 -12.83 -4.96
N VAL A 3 5.78 -11.82 -4.55
CA VAL A 3 5.31 -10.65 -3.79
C VAL A 3 4.13 -9.94 -4.45
N PHE A 4 4.24 -9.70 -5.76
CA PHE A 4 3.23 -8.99 -6.52
C PHE A 4 1.93 -9.80 -6.57
N VAL A 5 2.03 -11.10 -6.88
CA VAL A 5 0.86 -11.99 -6.99
C VAL A 5 0.15 -12.14 -5.65
N ILE A 6 0.91 -12.48 -4.60
CA ILE A 6 0.36 -12.68 -3.25
C ILE A 6 -0.21 -11.37 -2.71
N GLY A 7 0.54 -10.27 -2.79
CA GLY A 7 0.08 -8.97 -2.29
C GLY A 7 -1.13 -8.46 -3.07
N SER A 8 -1.19 -8.65 -4.40
CA SER A 8 -2.36 -8.30 -5.21
C SER A 8 -3.58 -9.11 -4.81
N TYR A 9 -3.42 -10.41 -4.56
CA TYR A 9 -4.51 -11.24 -4.05
C TYR A 9 -4.99 -10.78 -2.67
N VAL A 10 -4.07 -10.44 -1.76
CA VAL A 10 -4.42 -9.93 -0.42
C VAL A 10 -5.16 -8.59 -0.52
N VAL A 11 -4.69 -7.64 -1.33
CA VAL A 11 -5.41 -6.37 -1.57
C VAL A 11 -6.79 -6.65 -2.17
N PHE A 12 -6.86 -7.47 -3.21
CA PHE A 12 -8.12 -7.83 -3.86
C PHE A 12 -9.13 -8.43 -2.88
N ALA A 13 -8.72 -9.44 -2.11
CA ALA A 13 -9.56 -10.04 -1.08
C ALA A 13 -9.98 -9.03 -0.01
N SER A 14 -9.11 -8.08 0.34
CA SER A 14 -9.40 -7.02 1.30
C SER A 14 -10.57 -6.14 0.86
N TYR A 15 -10.81 -5.92 -0.43
CA TYR A 15 -12.00 -5.18 -0.88
C TYR A 15 -13.28 -5.89 -0.44
N PHE A 16 -13.42 -7.18 -0.72
CA PHE A 16 -14.63 -7.94 -0.40
C PHE A 16 -14.80 -8.15 1.11
N VAL A 17 -13.71 -8.43 1.82
CA VAL A 17 -13.74 -8.57 3.28
C VAL A 17 -14.12 -7.25 3.94
N CYS A 18 -13.52 -6.13 3.52
CA CYS A 18 -13.90 -4.80 4.02
C CYS A 18 -15.35 -4.50 3.69
N ASP A 19 -15.80 -4.72 2.44
CA ASP A 19 -17.18 -4.46 2.04
C ASP A 19 -18.19 -5.22 2.92
N PHE A 20 -17.97 -6.53 3.09
CA PHE A 20 -18.80 -7.40 3.93
C PHE A 20 -18.92 -6.88 5.37
N HIS A 21 -17.80 -6.52 6.00
CA HIS A 21 -17.81 -5.98 7.35
C HIS A 21 -18.44 -4.59 7.42
N MET A 22 -18.14 -3.71 6.46
CA MET A 22 -18.62 -2.34 6.42
C MET A 22 -20.13 -2.29 6.20
N MET A 23 -20.69 -3.17 5.35
CA MET A 23 -22.13 -3.32 5.16
C MET A 23 -22.88 -3.74 6.42
N ARG A 24 -22.25 -4.52 7.31
CA ARG A 24 -22.88 -5.01 8.55
C ARG A 24 -22.72 -4.06 9.72
N LEU A 25 -21.61 -3.31 9.75
CA LEU A 25 -21.16 -2.61 10.95
C LEU A 25 -21.28 -1.08 10.83
N SER A 26 -21.38 -0.55 9.62
CA SER A 26 -21.46 0.89 9.37
C SER A 26 -22.77 1.29 8.71
N SER A 27 -23.61 1.98 9.49
CA SER A 27 -24.82 2.62 8.99
C SER A 27 -24.56 3.77 8.02
N SER A 28 -23.35 4.35 8.03
CA SER A 28 -22.97 5.39 7.06
C SER A 28 -22.55 4.75 5.74
N TYR A 29 -21.80 3.66 5.79
CA TYR A 29 -21.37 2.94 4.60
C TYR A 29 -22.53 2.34 3.81
N THR A 30 -23.55 1.81 4.49
CA THR A 30 -24.74 1.26 3.83
C THR A 30 -25.54 2.30 3.04
N LYS A 31 -25.45 3.59 3.43
CA LYS A 31 -26.10 4.70 2.73
C LYS A 31 -25.33 5.19 1.50
N ILE A 32 -24.08 4.76 1.33
CA ILE A 32 -23.28 5.13 0.17
C ILE A 32 -23.83 4.40 -1.07
N PRO A 33 -24.00 5.08 -2.22
CA PRO A 33 -24.37 4.43 -3.47
C PRO A 33 -23.40 3.30 -3.83
N ASP A 34 -23.89 2.17 -4.33
CA ASP A 34 -23.07 0.97 -4.61
C ASP A 34 -21.86 1.27 -5.52
N GLU A 35 -22.07 2.11 -6.53
CA GLU A 35 -21.05 2.62 -7.44
C GLU A 35 -19.89 3.40 -6.79
N LYS A 36 -20.08 3.91 -5.56
CA LYS A 36 -19.09 4.68 -4.80
C LYS A 36 -18.46 3.89 -3.65
N LYS A 37 -19.03 2.75 -3.27
CA LYS A 37 -18.55 1.92 -2.15
C LYS A 37 -17.10 1.49 -2.34
N PHE A 38 -16.78 0.93 -3.52
CA PHE A 38 -15.43 0.46 -3.83
C PHE A 38 -14.41 1.61 -3.94
N TYR A 39 -14.85 2.81 -4.31
CA TYR A 39 -14.00 4.01 -4.24
C TYR A 39 -13.66 4.39 -2.78
N VAL A 40 -14.62 4.27 -1.86
CA VAL A 40 -14.34 4.54 -0.44
C VAL A 40 -13.44 3.47 0.15
N LEU A 41 -13.69 2.20 -0.18
CA LEU A 41 -12.84 1.09 0.25
C LEU A 41 -11.43 1.18 -0.32
N SER A 42 -11.26 1.59 -1.59
CA SER A 42 -9.93 1.72 -2.19
C SER A 42 -9.07 2.71 -1.44
N ASN A 43 -9.62 3.87 -1.08
CA ASN A 43 -8.94 4.88 -0.28
C ASN A 43 -8.61 4.36 1.13
N LEU A 44 -9.55 3.66 1.78
CA LEU A 44 -9.31 3.10 3.12
C LEU A 44 -8.21 2.02 3.12
N ILE A 45 -8.27 1.08 2.16
CA ILE A 45 -7.28 0.02 1.99
C ILE A 45 -5.92 0.63 1.62
N LYS A 46 -5.88 1.57 0.68
CA LYS A 46 -4.65 2.27 0.30
C LYS A 46 -4.01 2.99 1.49
N ALA A 47 -4.80 3.65 2.33
CA ALA A 47 -4.30 4.25 3.56
C ALA A 47 -3.69 3.20 4.51
N ALA A 48 -4.34 2.06 4.71
CA ALA A 48 -3.82 0.99 5.58
C ALA A 48 -2.51 0.39 5.04
N VAL A 49 -2.47 0.13 3.73
CA VAL A 49 -1.33 -0.43 3.02
C VAL A 49 -0.14 0.53 3.09
N LEU A 50 -0.32 1.79 2.68
CA LEU A 50 0.76 2.78 2.67
C LEU A 50 1.28 3.10 4.08
N LEU A 51 0.40 3.18 5.08
CA LEU A 51 0.83 3.34 6.46
C LEU A 51 1.68 2.16 6.92
N SER A 52 1.31 0.92 6.56
CA SER A 52 2.06 -0.27 6.95
C SER A 52 3.47 -0.30 6.37
N TYR A 53 3.67 0.27 5.17
CA TYR A 53 4.97 0.31 4.49
C TYR A 53 5.81 1.53 4.84
N THR A 54 5.21 2.60 5.34
CA THR A 54 5.92 3.86 5.62
C THR A 54 7.14 3.68 6.54
N PRO A 55 7.11 2.89 7.64
CA PRO A 55 8.30 2.66 8.46
C PRO A 55 9.43 1.96 7.71
N LEU A 56 9.09 0.95 6.90
CA LEU A 56 10.06 0.21 6.10
C LEU A 56 10.65 1.08 4.98
N ALA A 57 9.81 1.93 4.37
CA ALA A 57 10.22 2.90 3.36
C ALA A 57 11.17 3.95 3.95
N ALA A 58 10.84 4.49 5.13
CA ALA A 58 11.70 5.44 5.84
C ALA A 58 13.04 4.82 6.24
N LEU A 59 13.06 3.57 6.71
CA LEU A 59 14.30 2.85 7.02
C LEU A 59 15.14 2.59 5.76
N THR A 60 14.50 2.24 4.64
CA THR A 60 15.18 2.06 3.36
C THR A 60 15.80 3.36 2.88
N LEU A 61 15.07 4.48 3.00
CA LEU A 61 15.58 5.81 2.66
C LEU A 61 16.74 6.24 3.56
N TYR A 62 16.65 5.99 4.87
CA TYR A 62 17.73 6.28 5.82
C TYR A 62 19.00 5.50 5.45
N ARG A 63 18.88 4.20 5.15
CA ARG A 63 20.02 3.38 4.71
C ARG A 63 20.60 3.88 3.39
N ALA A 64 19.75 4.20 2.41
CA ALA A 64 20.19 4.69 1.11
C ALA A 64 20.89 6.05 1.18
N LEU A 65 20.34 7.03 1.91
CA LEU A 65 20.87 8.41 1.90
C LEU A 65 21.93 8.68 2.98
N VAL A 66 21.83 8.05 4.14
CA VAL A 66 22.74 8.31 5.28
C VAL A 66 23.87 7.29 5.35
N ARG A 67 23.60 6.03 4.98
CA ARG A 67 24.60 4.95 5.01
C ARG A 67 25.13 4.56 3.63
N ASP A 68 24.62 5.19 2.57
CA ASP A 68 24.93 4.85 1.16
C ASP A 68 24.68 3.36 0.82
N GLU A 69 23.72 2.74 1.51
CA GLU A 69 23.37 1.33 1.33
C GLU A 69 22.18 1.17 0.35
N TRP A 70 22.49 1.09 -0.95
CA TRP A 70 21.49 0.92 -2.01
C TRP A 70 21.19 -0.54 -2.33
N ASN A 71 20.48 -1.22 -1.42
CA ASN A 71 20.11 -2.63 -1.63
C ASN A 71 19.02 -2.76 -2.72
N THR A 72 19.44 -3.20 -3.91
CA THR A 72 18.58 -3.37 -5.08
C THR A 72 17.36 -4.25 -4.83
N GLN A 73 17.53 -5.39 -4.13
CA GLN A 73 16.44 -6.33 -3.89
C GLN A 73 15.35 -5.73 -2.98
N ARG A 74 15.76 -5.09 -1.89
CA ARG A 74 14.86 -4.42 -0.95
C ARG A 74 14.07 -3.31 -1.63
N ILE A 75 14.75 -2.48 -2.42
CA ILE A 75 14.12 -1.38 -3.17
C ILE A 75 13.12 -1.94 -4.19
N ARG A 76 13.50 -2.99 -4.92
CA ARG A 76 12.61 -3.67 -5.88
C ARG A 76 11.34 -4.16 -5.21
N ASN A 77 11.48 -4.89 -4.10
CA ASN A 77 10.36 -5.42 -3.33
C ASN A 77 9.45 -4.31 -2.79
N LEU A 78 10.02 -3.22 -2.27
CA LEU A 78 9.26 -2.09 -1.77
C LEU A 78 8.48 -1.37 -2.90
N GLY A 79 9.11 -1.19 -4.07
CA GLY A 79 8.45 -0.62 -5.25
C GLY A 79 7.30 -1.49 -5.76
N VAL A 80 7.46 -2.81 -5.72
CA VAL A 80 6.36 -3.76 -6.00
C VAL A 80 5.22 -3.57 -5.01
N LEU A 81 5.50 -3.62 -3.70
CA LEU A 81 4.48 -3.46 -2.66
C LEU A 81 3.72 -2.12 -2.78
N TYR A 82 4.43 -1.04 -3.09
CA TYR A 82 3.85 0.28 -3.29
C TYR A 82 2.84 0.32 -4.45
N ALA A 83 3.11 -0.40 -5.54
CA ALA A 83 2.28 -0.40 -6.74
C ALA A 83 1.03 -1.28 -6.66
N ILE A 84 1.02 -2.29 -5.79
CA ILE A 84 -0.08 -3.26 -5.66
C ILE A 84 -1.46 -2.60 -5.40
N PRO A 85 -1.66 -1.71 -4.41
CA PRO A 85 -2.97 -1.12 -4.17
C PRO A 85 -3.48 -0.32 -5.38
N ASP A 86 -2.57 0.33 -6.10
CA ASP A 86 -2.89 1.12 -7.29
C ASP A 86 -3.26 0.22 -8.46
N PHE A 87 -2.50 -0.83 -8.69
CA PHE A 87 -2.79 -1.86 -9.68
C PHE A 87 -4.17 -2.48 -9.47
N VAL A 88 -4.48 -2.99 -8.27
CA VAL A 88 -5.77 -3.64 -8.00
C VAL A 88 -6.93 -2.66 -8.13
N SER A 89 -6.74 -1.40 -7.70
CA SER A 89 -7.79 -0.38 -7.79
C SER A 89 -8.17 -0.02 -9.24
N LEU A 90 -7.25 -0.14 -10.21
CA LEU A 90 -7.55 0.09 -11.63
C LEU A 90 -8.61 -0.87 -12.17
N PHE A 91 -8.71 -2.09 -11.62
CA PHE A 91 -9.68 -3.09 -12.04
C PHE A 91 -10.99 -3.02 -11.25
N LEU A 92 -10.91 -2.74 -9.94
CA LEU A 92 -12.07 -2.78 -9.05
C LEU A 92 -12.85 -1.45 -8.97
N VAL A 93 -12.17 -0.31 -9.17
CA VAL A 93 -12.78 1.01 -8.98
C VAL A 93 -13.21 1.59 -10.32
N SER A 94 -14.50 1.50 -10.63
CA SER A 94 -15.06 2.02 -11.88
C SER A 94 -15.04 3.56 -11.96
N ARG A 95 -15.33 4.23 -10.84
CA ARG A 95 -15.36 5.70 -10.74
C ARG A 95 -14.09 6.24 -10.10
N MET A 96 -13.13 6.58 -10.96
CA MET A 96 -11.88 7.24 -10.57
C MET A 96 -11.63 8.43 -11.49
N ALA A 97 -11.14 9.54 -10.92
CA ALA A 97 -10.75 10.71 -11.70
C ALA A 97 -9.65 10.35 -12.69
N PHE A 98 -9.64 10.99 -13.86
CA PHE A 98 -8.67 10.69 -14.92
C PHE A 98 -7.22 10.88 -14.46
N SER A 99 -6.93 11.94 -13.71
CA SER A 99 -5.61 12.19 -13.14
C SER A 99 -5.15 11.07 -12.20
N THR A 100 -6.06 10.50 -11.41
CA THR A 100 -5.76 9.37 -10.52
C THR A 100 -5.51 8.08 -11.30
N LYS A 101 -6.29 7.82 -12.36
CA LYS A 101 -6.03 6.67 -13.26
C LYS A 101 -4.65 6.78 -13.90
N LEU A 102 -4.31 7.98 -14.40
CA LEU A 102 -3.00 8.23 -14.99
C LEU A 102 -1.87 8.02 -13.97
N HIS A 103 -2.03 8.53 -12.75
CA HIS A 103 -1.09 8.28 -11.66
C HIS A 103 -0.90 6.78 -11.40
N HIS A 104 -1.97 5.99 -11.28
CA HIS A 104 -1.86 4.54 -11.06
C HIS A 104 -1.17 3.83 -12.23
N VAL A 105 -1.47 4.20 -13.47
CA VAL A 105 -0.78 3.66 -14.65
C VAL A 105 0.72 3.99 -14.59
N CYS A 106 1.08 5.23 -14.27
CA CYS A 106 2.48 5.63 -14.09
C CYS A 106 3.17 4.82 -12.98
N VAL A 107 2.51 4.63 -11.84
CA VAL A 107 3.03 3.82 -10.73
C VAL A 107 3.30 2.38 -11.16
N VAL A 108 2.38 1.76 -11.92
CA VAL A 108 2.56 0.40 -12.44
C VAL A 108 3.71 0.34 -13.47
N VAL A 109 3.81 1.31 -14.36
CA VAL A 109 4.93 1.38 -15.33
C VAL A 109 6.27 1.53 -14.62
N PHE A 110 6.35 2.42 -13.62
CA PHE A 110 7.56 2.59 -12.82
C PHE A 110 7.89 1.36 -11.97
N MET A 111 6.88 0.62 -11.51
CA MET A 111 7.09 -0.68 -10.87
C MET A 111 7.74 -1.68 -11.84
N VAL A 112 7.30 -1.74 -13.10
CA VAL A 112 7.94 -2.59 -14.12
C VAL A 112 9.38 -2.15 -14.37
N ALA A 113 9.62 -0.86 -14.59
CA ALA A 113 10.97 -0.33 -14.79
C ALA A 113 11.90 -0.64 -13.59
N ASN A 114 11.39 -0.50 -12.36
CA ASN A 114 12.09 -0.81 -11.12
C ASN A 114 12.57 -2.28 -11.06
N LEU A 115 11.82 -3.25 -11.62
CA LEU A 115 12.23 -4.65 -11.63
C LEU A 115 13.50 -4.91 -12.45
N PHE A 116 13.81 -4.05 -13.42
CA PHE A 116 14.99 -4.17 -14.28
C PHE A 116 16.13 -3.25 -13.86
N ASN A 117 15.89 -2.27 -12.98
CA ASN A 117 16.91 -1.33 -12.55
C ASN A 117 17.83 -1.93 -11.48
N ASP A 118 19.14 -1.80 -11.64
CA ASP A 118 20.10 -2.01 -10.55
C ASP A 118 20.34 -0.67 -9.84
N TYR A 119 20.21 -0.66 -8.51
CA TYR A 119 20.41 0.52 -7.70
C TYR A 119 21.83 0.64 -7.14
N SER A 120 22.69 -0.35 -7.41
CA SER A 120 24.12 -0.29 -7.07
C SER A 120 24.84 0.83 -7.83
N ASP A 121 24.37 1.15 -9.04
CA ASP A 121 24.87 2.24 -9.86
C ASP A 121 24.13 3.56 -9.57
N ASP A 122 24.85 4.66 -9.70
CA ASP A 122 24.27 5.99 -9.67
C ASP A 122 23.42 6.26 -10.91
N GLY A 123 22.17 6.64 -10.71
CA GLY A 123 21.27 6.92 -11.81
C GLY A 123 19.93 7.53 -11.38
N VAL A 124 19.12 7.87 -12.39
CA VAL A 124 17.79 8.47 -12.20
C VAL A 124 16.87 7.58 -11.36
N GLY A 125 17.07 6.26 -11.38
CA GLY A 125 16.35 5.31 -10.52
C GLY A 125 16.46 5.65 -9.04
N ARG A 126 17.64 6.05 -8.55
CA ARG A 126 17.83 6.42 -7.13
C ARG A 126 16.95 7.61 -6.73
N ALA A 127 16.81 8.61 -7.61
CA ALA A 127 15.93 9.76 -7.38
C ALA A 127 14.44 9.36 -7.37
N LEU A 128 14.03 8.43 -8.26
CA LEU A 128 12.67 7.88 -8.26
C LEU A 128 12.34 7.13 -6.96
N VAL A 129 13.31 6.44 -6.37
CA VAL A 129 13.13 5.78 -5.06
C VAL A 129 12.84 6.80 -3.97
N VAL A 130 13.60 7.90 -3.91
CA VAL A 130 13.35 8.98 -2.93
C VAL A 130 11.94 9.53 -3.09
N TYR A 131 11.53 9.83 -4.33
CA TYR A 131 10.18 10.28 -4.65
C TYR A 131 9.10 9.26 -4.22
N ALA A 132 9.32 7.97 -4.48
CA ALA A 132 8.39 6.91 -4.12
C ALA A 132 8.24 6.77 -2.59
N VAL A 133 9.33 6.87 -1.83
CA VAL A 133 9.27 6.85 -0.36
C VAL A 133 8.44 8.03 0.16
N PHE A 134 8.66 9.24 -0.33
CA PHE A 134 7.83 10.37 0.10
C PHE A 134 6.36 10.22 -0.31
N SER A 135 6.10 9.52 -1.42
CA SER A 135 4.74 9.24 -1.87
C SER A 135 3.99 8.27 -0.97
N THR A 136 4.65 7.51 -0.08
CA THR A 136 3.94 6.65 0.89
C THR A 136 3.20 7.45 1.95
N PHE A 137 3.64 8.68 2.27
CA PHE A 137 2.95 9.57 3.23
C PHE A 137 1.56 10.02 2.78
N ALA A 138 1.21 9.78 1.50
CA ALA A 138 -0.14 10.00 1.00
C ALA A 138 -1.21 9.12 1.68
N TYR A 139 -0.82 8.19 2.57
CA TYR A 139 -1.75 7.43 3.41
C TYR A 139 -2.71 8.35 4.19
N LEU A 140 -2.25 9.52 4.66
CA LEU A 140 -3.08 10.49 5.40
C LEU A 140 -4.21 11.05 4.53
N VAL A 141 -3.89 11.42 3.29
CA VAL A 141 -4.87 11.97 2.34
C VAL A 141 -5.90 10.90 1.97
N ASN A 142 -5.45 9.66 1.72
CA ASN A 142 -6.35 8.54 1.42
C ASN A 142 -7.27 8.22 2.61
N LEU A 143 -6.76 8.29 3.84
CA LEU A 143 -7.58 8.12 5.04
C LEU A 143 -8.64 9.23 5.16
N LEU A 144 -8.27 10.48 4.87
CA LEU A 144 -9.16 11.63 4.89
C LEU A 144 -10.26 11.53 3.82
N LEU A 145 -9.91 11.08 2.60
CA LEU A 145 -10.89 10.85 1.53
C LEU A 145 -11.91 9.76 1.91
N ALA A 146 -11.46 8.68 2.54
CA ALA A 146 -12.36 7.63 3.02
C ALA A 146 -13.25 8.11 4.18
N SER A 147 -12.68 8.81 5.16
CA SER A 147 -13.39 9.23 6.37
C SER A 147 -14.55 10.20 6.10
N ARG A 148 -14.45 11.02 5.04
CA ARG A 148 -15.53 11.91 4.58
C ARG A 148 -16.85 11.19 4.35
N PHE A 149 -16.81 9.97 3.82
CA PHE A 149 -18.01 9.19 3.54
C PHE A 149 -18.43 8.31 4.71
N LEU A 150 -17.48 7.93 5.57
CA LEU A 150 -17.74 7.04 6.70
C LEU A 150 -18.35 7.75 7.92
N GLN A 151 -18.48 9.09 7.89
CA GLN A 151 -19.01 9.94 8.96
C GLN A 151 -18.57 9.41 10.33
N VAL A 152 -17.29 9.63 10.65
CA VAL A 152 -16.70 9.29 11.94
C VAL A 152 -17.26 10.28 12.98
N VAL A 153 -18.53 10.07 13.37
CA VAL A 153 -19.24 10.87 14.36
C VAL A 153 -18.82 10.38 15.74
N GLU A 154 -18.07 11.23 16.44
CA GLU A 154 -17.63 11.19 17.84
C GLU A 154 -16.69 10.06 18.33
N PRO A 155 -15.59 10.38 19.06
CA PRO A 155 -14.53 9.44 19.49
C PRO A 155 -14.97 8.28 20.40
N THR A 156 -16.23 8.27 20.85
CA THR A 156 -16.69 7.50 22.01
C THR A 156 -17.53 6.26 21.65
N SER A 157 -17.77 5.97 20.36
CA SER A 157 -18.67 4.88 19.95
C SER A 157 -17.94 3.60 19.51
N ARG A 158 -18.47 2.43 19.93
CA ARG A 158 -18.04 1.05 19.56
C ARG A 158 -17.80 0.82 18.06
N LYS A 159 -18.35 1.68 17.20
CA LYS A 159 -18.24 1.65 15.74
C LYS A 159 -16.85 2.10 15.25
N GLN A 160 -16.19 3.03 15.93
CA GLN A 160 -14.84 3.46 15.57
C GLN A 160 -13.78 2.37 15.83
N THR A 161 -13.96 1.60 16.90
CA THR A 161 -13.13 0.44 17.21
C THR A 161 -13.16 -0.60 16.09
N ILE A 162 -14.26 -0.70 15.34
CA ILE A 162 -14.39 -1.63 14.22
C ILE A 162 -13.62 -1.12 13.00
N TYR A 163 -13.73 0.16 12.64
CA TYR A 163 -12.91 0.74 11.56
C TYR A 163 -11.42 0.61 11.86
N ALA A 164 -11.02 0.90 13.10
CA ALA A 164 -9.66 0.73 13.57
C ALA A 164 -9.22 -0.74 13.51
N ARG A 165 -10.11 -1.71 13.81
CA ARG A 165 -9.82 -3.16 13.71
C ARG A 165 -9.69 -3.63 12.27
N ILE A 166 -10.55 -3.20 11.35
CA ILE A 166 -10.44 -3.55 9.92
C ILE A 166 -9.14 -2.97 9.36
N PHE A 167 -8.88 -1.69 9.64
CA PHE A 167 -7.65 -1.01 9.26
C PHE A 167 -6.40 -1.69 9.88
N ALA A 168 -6.47 -2.10 11.15
CA ALA A 168 -5.42 -2.86 11.84
C ALA A 168 -5.22 -4.25 11.24
N LEU A 169 -6.29 -4.92 10.81
CA LEU A 169 -6.23 -6.24 10.18
C LEU A 169 -5.60 -6.16 8.79
N THR A 170 -6.03 -5.21 7.95
CA THR A 170 -5.41 -4.97 6.64
C THR A 170 -3.95 -4.56 6.78
N SER A 171 -3.63 -3.67 7.73
CA SER A 171 -2.24 -3.28 7.96
C SER A 171 -1.39 -4.41 8.55
N ARG A 172 -1.96 -5.31 9.36
CA ARG A 172 -1.26 -6.48 9.88
C ARG A 172 -0.99 -7.50 8.77
N ALA A 173 -1.99 -7.86 7.97
CA ALA A 173 -1.80 -8.75 6.83
C ALA A 173 -0.74 -8.21 5.86
N MET A 174 -0.71 -6.90 5.63
CA MET A 174 0.31 -6.27 4.80
C MET A 174 1.69 -6.19 5.45
N ARG A 175 1.77 -5.99 6.77
CA ARG A 175 3.02 -6.12 7.52
C ARG A 175 3.57 -7.54 7.46
N ASP A 176 2.71 -8.55 7.55
CA ASP A 176 3.12 -9.96 7.48
C ASP A 176 3.63 -10.30 6.08
N VAL A 177 2.96 -9.80 5.02
CA VAL A 177 3.49 -9.91 3.65
C VAL A 177 4.83 -9.18 3.53
N GLY A 178 4.99 -8.00 4.14
CA GLY A 178 6.25 -7.25 4.12
C GLY A 178 7.38 -7.89 4.94
N SER A 179 7.06 -8.51 6.08
CA SER A 179 8.05 -9.13 6.98
C SER A 179 8.59 -10.45 6.42
N LEU A 180 7.77 -11.19 5.67
CA LEU A 180 8.23 -12.35 4.89
C LEU A 180 9.32 -11.96 3.89
N LEU A 181 9.29 -10.73 3.37
CA LEU A 181 10.30 -10.22 2.41
C LEU A 181 11.60 -9.83 3.10
N THR A 182 11.52 -9.15 4.25
CA THR A 182 12.72 -8.84 5.02
C THR A 182 13.39 -10.09 5.56
N CYS A 183 12.61 -11.11 5.95
CA CYS A 183 13.13 -12.39 6.43
C CYS A 183 13.77 -13.22 5.31
N SER A 184 13.18 -13.21 4.10
CA SER A 184 13.83 -13.87 2.94
C SER A 184 15.14 -13.21 2.53
N ASP A 185 15.24 -11.88 2.65
CA ASP A 185 16.47 -11.13 2.35
C ASP A 185 17.57 -11.40 3.40
N GLU A 186 17.22 -11.54 4.68
CA GLU A 186 18.18 -11.92 5.75
C GLU A 186 18.67 -13.36 5.61
N LEU A 187 17.78 -14.31 5.28
CA LEU A 187 18.15 -15.70 5.00
C LEU A 187 19.06 -15.79 3.76
N ALA A 188 18.74 -15.08 2.69
CA ALA A 188 19.56 -15.06 1.47
C ALA A 188 20.97 -14.49 1.73
N HIS A 189 21.10 -13.44 2.54
CA HIS A 189 22.40 -12.91 2.96
C HIS A 189 23.15 -13.86 3.91
N ALA A 190 22.46 -14.61 4.77
CA ALA A 190 23.07 -15.59 5.66
C ALA A 190 23.62 -16.81 4.91
N PHE A 191 22.94 -17.27 3.85
CA PHE A 191 23.40 -18.37 3.01
C PHE A 191 24.48 -17.98 2.00
N ALA A 192 24.61 -16.70 1.63
CA ALA A 192 25.65 -16.21 0.72
C ALA A 192 27.02 -15.99 1.41
N ASN A 193 27.06 -16.01 2.75
CA ASN A 193 28.26 -15.85 3.57
C ASN A 193 28.79 -17.19 4.15
N HIS A 194 28.30 -18.32 3.64
CA HIS A 194 28.75 -19.68 3.94
C HIS A 194 29.08 -20.42 2.64
#